data_AF-A0A3N6P759-F1
#
_entry.id   AF-A0A3N6P759-F1
#
_cell.length_a   1.000
_cell.length_b   1.000
_cell.length_c   1.000
_cell.angle_alpha   90.00
_cell.angle_beta   90.00
_cell.angle_gamma   90.00
#
_symmetry.space_group_name_H-M   'P 1'
#
loop_
_entity.id
_entity.type
_entity.pdbx_description
1 polymer ?
#
loop_
_entity_poly.entity_id
_entity_poly.type
_entity_poly.pdbx_seq_one_letter_code
_entity_poly.pdbx_strand_id
1 'polypeptide(L)' 'MEQCQVTLDELVDSISYHFKYAYMIWNSTNFYELVASNDQSNLQKFISFLGEHYVPAPFLCEEVLVKPLL' A
#
# COMPACT_ATOMS: atom_id res chain seq x y z
N MET A 1 -16.79 -7.82 -8.67
CA MET A 1 -15.40 -8.30 -8.62
C MET A 1 -15.32 -9.58 -9.43
N GLU A 2 -14.35 -9.67 -10.33
CA GLU A 2 -14.03 -10.92 -11.04
C GLU A 2 -13.36 -11.92 -10.09
N GLN A 3 -13.18 -13.17 -10.53
CA GLN A 3 -12.42 -14.16 -9.75
C GLN A 3 -11.02 -13.65 -9.38
N CYS A 4 -10.63 -13.87 -8.12
CA CYS A 4 -9.34 -13.47 -7.52
C CYS A 4 -9.09 -11.96 -7.36
N GLN A 5 -10.10 -11.12 -7.58
CA GLN A 5 -10.04 -9.73 -7.15
C GLN A 5 -10.45 -9.63 -5.67
N VAL A 6 -9.86 -8.67 -4.96
CA VAL A 6 -10.24 -8.24 -3.61
C VAL A 6 -10.27 -6.73 -3.58
N THR A 7 -11.08 -6.17 -2.69
CA THR A 7 -11.00 -4.74 -2.35
C THR A 7 -9.74 -4.44 -1.56
N LEU A 8 -9.32 -3.16 -1.52
CA LEU A 8 -8.22 -2.73 -0.66
C LEU A 8 -8.52 -3.03 0.81
N ASP A 9 -9.74 -2.80 1.27
CA ASP A 9 -10.16 -3.03 2.65
C ASP A 9 -10.06 -4.52 3.04
N GLU A 10 -10.56 -5.44 2.19
CA GLU A 10 -10.45 -6.89 2.43
C GLU A 10 -8.98 -7.36 2.49
N LEU A 11 -8.12 -6.77 1.67
CA LEU A 11 -6.68 -7.04 1.70
C LEU A 11 -6.04 -6.52 2.99
N VAL A 12 -6.37 -5.29 3.41
CA VAL A 12 -5.84 -4.68 4.64
C VAL A 12 -6.29 -5.46 5.88
N ASP A 13 -7.56 -5.87 5.94
CA ASP A 13 -8.09 -6.74 6.99
C ASP A 13 -7.29 -8.03 7.07
N SER A 14 -7.00 -8.66 5.92
CA SER A 14 -6.21 -9.89 5.85
C SER A 14 -4.76 -9.69 6.31
N ILE A 15 -4.13 -8.57 5.95
CA ILE A 15 -2.76 -8.21 6.38
C ILE A 15 -2.70 -8.02 7.91
N SER A 16 -3.74 -7.44 8.50
CA SER A 16 -3.81 -7.12 9.93
C SER A 16 -3.69 -8.34 10.85
N TYR A 17 -4.05 -9.54 10.35
CA TYR A 17 -3.88 -10.79 11.10
C TYR A 17 -2.42 -11.22 11.28
N HIS A 18 -1.50 -10.69 10.47
CA HIS A 18 -0.10 -11.14 10.42
C HIS A 18 0.91 -10.03 10.71
N PHE A 19 0.57 -8.78 10.41
CA PHE A 19 1.45 -7.63 10.54
C PHE A 19 0.82 -6.49 11.32
N LYS A 20 1.63 -5.82 12.14
CA LYS A 20 1.22 -4.66 12.94
C LYS A 20 1.19 -3.35 12.17
N TYR A 21 1.98 -3.24 11.11
CA TYR A 21 2.14 -2.02 10.34
C TYR A 21 2.08 -2.34 8.85
N ALA A 22 1.36 -1.52 8.09
CA ALA A 22 1.30 -1.63 6.63
C ALA A 22 1.18 -0.26 5.99
N TYR A 23 1.76 -0.11 4.80
CA TYR A 23 1.68 1.10 3.99
C TYR A 23 1.33 0.71 2.56
N MET A 24 0.48 1.53 1.93
CA MET A 24 0.43 1.61 0.48
C MET A 24 1.60 2.48 0.06
N ILE A 25 2.41 2.01 -0.90
CA ILE A 25 3.56 2.75 -1.41
C ILE A 25 3.38 3.16 -2.87
N TRP A 26 2.45 2.53 -3.58
CA TRP A 26 2.12 2.91 -4.95
C TRP A 26 0.71 2.45 -5.30
N ASN A 27 0.03 3.20 -6.16
CA ASN A 27 -1.22 2.79 -6.78
C ASN A 27 -1.30 3.31 -8.21
N SER A 28 -1.88 2.52 -9.09
CA SER A 28 -2.25 2.94 -10.44
C SER A 28 -3.37 2.04 -10.92
N THR A 29 -4.49 2.64 -11.34
CA THR A 29 -5.68 1.92 -11.82
C THR A 29 -6.15 0.85 -10.83
N ASN A 30 -6.06 -0.43 -11.21
CA ASN A 30 -6.50 -1.58 -10.43
C ASN A 30 -5.32 -2.30 -9.74
N PHE A 31 -4.15 -1.68 -9.69
CA PHE A 31 -2.93 -2.25 -9.09
C PHE A 31 -2.46 -1.37 -7.95
N TYR A 32 -2.13 -2.03 -6.84
CA TYR A 32 -1.66 -1.42 -5.62
C TYR A 32 -0.39 -2.16 -5.17
N GLU A 33 0.60 -1.41 -4.71
CA GLU A 33 1.78 -1.96 -4.06
C GLU A 33 1.75 -1.61 -2.57
N LEU A 34 1.86 -2.64 -1.74
CA LEU A 34 1.80 -2.54 -0.29
C LEU A 34 3.04 -3.16 0.32
N VAL A 35 3.48 -2.61 1.44
CA VAL A 35 4.55 -3.19 2.27
C VAL A 35 4.06 -3.30 3.71
N ALA A 36 4.33 -4.43 4.36
CA ALA A 36 3.92 -4.70 5.73
C ALA A 36 5.08 -5.27 6.56
N SER A 37 5.09 -4.95 7.86
CA SER A 37 6.14 -5.36 8.79
C SER A 37 5.62 -5.34 10.22
N ASN A 38 6.23 -6.16 11.09
CA ASN A 38 6.03 -6.08 12.54
C ASN A 38 7.03 -5.13 13.22
N ASP A 39 8.03 -4.65 12.50
CA ASP A 39 9.01 -3.65 12.93
C ASP A 39 8.73 -2.32 12.23
N GLN A 40 8.21 -1.36 12.99
CA GLN A 40 7.89 -0.02 12.50
C GLN A 40 9.14 0.75 12.06
N SER A 41 10.24 0.64 12.79
CA SER A 41 11.45 1.42 12.52
C SER A 41 12.08 0.98 11.19
N ASN A 42 12.12 -0.33 10.95
CA ASN A 42 12.61 -0.87 9.69
C ASN A 42 11.68 -0.50 8.52
N LEU A 43 10.37 -0.53 8.73
CA LEU A 43 9.38 -0.14 7.70
C LEU A 43 9.51 1.34 7.32
N GLN A 44 9.63 2.23 8.31
CA GLN A 44 9.86 3.66 8.08
C GLN A 44 11.17 3.92 7.35
N LYS A 45 12.25 3.20 7.73
CA LYS A 45 13.52 3.28 7.03
C LYS A 45 13.40 2.85 5.57
N PHE A 46 12.68 1.76 5.29
CA PHE A 46 12.38 1.33 3.92
C PHE A 46 11.63 2.43 3.14
N ILE A 47 10.55 2.97 3.72
CA ILE A 47 9.76 4.05 3.09
C ILE A 47 10.61 5.29 2.81
N SER A 48 11.54 5.65 3.71
CA SER A 48 12.42 6.80 3.53
C SER A 48 13.40 6.66 2.36
N PHE A 49 13.64 5.43 1.88
CA PHE A 49 14.46 5.18 0.69
C PHE A 49 13.67 5.22 -0.61
N LEU A 50 12.33 5.27 -0.55
CA LEU A 50 11.52 5.43 -1.74
C LEU A 50 11.76 6.82 -2.34
N GLY A 51 12.07 6.85 -3.63
CA GLY A 51 12.20 8.09 -4.38
C GLY A 51 10.85 8.76 -4.63
N GLU A 52 10.86 9.78 -5.49
CA GLU A 52 9.62 10.35 -5.98
C GLU A 52 8.84 9.31 -6.81
N HIS A 53 7.59 9.09 -6.44
CA HIS A 53 6.71 8.14 -7.12
C HIS A 53 6.16 8.80 -8.38
N TYR A 54 6.32 8.15 -9.53
CA TYR A 54 5.76 8.64 -10.78
C TYR A 54 4.50 7.86 -11.15
N VAL A 55 3.35 8.50 -10.99
CA VAL A 55 2.05 8.01 -11.49
C VAL A 55 1.36 9.17 -12.21
N PRO A 56 1.08 9.05 -13.53
CA PRO A 56 0.33 10.08 -14.23
C PRO A 56 -1.06 10.25 -13.60
N ALA A 57 -1.51 11.50 -13.45
CA ALA A 57 -2.77 11.84 -12.78
C ALA A 57 -4.00 11.03 -13.25
N PRO A 58 -4.18 10.68 -14.55
CA PRO A 58 -5.31 9.87 -15.00
C PRO A 58 -5.33 8.43 -14.45
N PHE A 59 -4.21 7.95 -13.95
CA PHE A 59 -4.07 6.60 -13.42
C PHE A 59 -4.02 6.58 -11.89
N LEU A 60 -3.98 7.74 -11.23
CA LEU A 60 -3.97 7.85 -9.79
C LEU A 60 -5.41 7.69 -9.26
N CYS A 61 -5.69 6.57 -8.57
CA CYS A 61 -7.02 6.28 -8.03
C CYS A 61 -7.17 6.71 -6.57
N GLU A 62 -6.05 7.00 -5.89
CA GLU A 62 -6.00 7.47 -4.50
C GLU A 62 -5.45 8.89 -4.43
N GLU A 63 -5.93 9.71 -3.48
CA GLU A 63 -5.44 11.09 -3.33
C GLU A 63 -3.95 11.17 -2.96
N VAL A 64 -3.41 10.11 -2.34
CA VAL A 64 -2.02 10.05 -1.85
C VAL A 64 -1.36 8.76 -2.32
N LEU A 65 -0.13 8.88 -2.83
CA LEU A 65 0.67 7.75 -3.33
C LEU A 65 1.15 6.83 -2.21
N VAL A 66 1.60 7.42 -1.10
CA VAL A 66 2.09 6.72 0.08
C VAL A 66 1.21 7.04 1.28
N LYS A 67 0.53 6.05 1.85
CA LYS A 67 -0.29 6.25 3.06
C LYS A 67 -0.23 5.04 4.00
N PRO A 68 -0.29 5.26 5.34
CA PRO A 68 -0.46 4.16 6.28
C PRO A 68 -1.81 3.48 6.07
N LEU A 69 -1.84 2.16 6.27
CA LEU A 69 -3.04 1.31 6.17
C LEU A 69 -3.40 0.66 7.51
N LEU A 70 -2.40 0.38 8.36
CA LEU A 70 -2.52 -0.17 9.72
C LEU A 70 -1.72 0.69 10.70
#